data_AF-A0A0C9YQJ7-F1
#
_entry.id   AF-A0A0C9YQJ7-F1
#
_cell.length_a   1.000
_cell.length_b   1.000
_cell.length_c   1.000
_cell.angle_alpha   90.00
_cell.angle_beta   90.00
_cell.angle_gamma   90.00
#
_symmetry.space_group_name_H-M   'P 1'
#
loop_
_entity.id
_entity.type
_entity.pdbx_description
1 polymer ?
#
loop_
_entity_poly.entity_id
_entity_poly.type
_entity_poly.pdbx_seq_one_letter_code
_entity_poly.pdbx_strand_id
1 'polypeptide(L)' 'LLRQRLFPASISKPKTAFTFDALDHFLIDALECKTSAMSFYQKLKRFTNHAFPERVPV' A
#
# COMPACT_ATOMS: atom_id res chain seq x y z
N LEU A 1 14.98 -1.79 5.59
CA LEU A 1 13.72 -1.13 5.14
C LEU A 1 13.95 0.35 4.81
N LEU A 2 14.13 1.26 5.78
CA LEU A 2 14.27 2.69 5.45
C LEU A 2 15.45 3.03 4.53
N ARG A 3 16.63 2.41 4.73
CA ARG A 3 17.79 2.54 3.81
C ARG A 3 17.49 2.06 2.38
N GLN A 4 16.48 1.20 2.20
CA GLN A 4 16.02 0.69 0.91
C GLN A 4 14.79 1.45 0.41
N ARG A 5 14.46 2.60 1.00
CA ARG A 5 13.27 3.41 0.68
C ARG A 5 11.94 2.65 0.85
N LEU A 6 11.88 1.78 1.87
CA LEU A 6 10.67 1.08 2.27
C LEU A 6 10.22 1.53 3.67
N PHE A 7 8.94 1.86 3.80
CA PHE A 7 8.27 2.19 5.04
C PHE A 7 7.62 0.93 5.64
N PRO A 8 8.03 0.49 6.84
CA PRO A 8 7.50 -0.74 7.44
C PRO A 8 6.02 -0.61 7.81
N ALA A 9 5.23 -1.66 7.60
CA ALA A 9 3.82 -1.69 8.00
C ALA A 9 3.64 -1.83 9.54
N SER A 10 4.65 -2.35 10.25
CA SER A 10 4.69 -2.42 11.70
C SER A 10 6.06 -2.03 12.24
N ILE A 11 6.10 -1.41 13.42
CA ILE A 11 7.36 -1.00 14.05
C ILE A 11 8.13 -2.22 14.58
N SER A 12 7.42 -3.15 15.22
CA SER A 12 8.00 -4.40 15.71
C SER A 12 7.83 -5.51 14.67
N LYS A 13 8.95 -6.18 14.35
CA LYS A 13 9.02 -7.34 13.44
C LYS A 13 8.19 -7.17 12.14
N PRO A 14 8.51 -6.17 11.29
CA PRO A 14 7.79 -5.95 10.05
C PRO A 14 7.87 -7.17 9.13
N LYS A 15 6.70 -7.63 8.66
CA LYS A 15 6.56 -8.67 7.63
C LYS A 15 6.26 -8.08 6.25
N THR A 16 5.67 -6.90 6.23
CA THR A 16 5.32 -6.15 5.02
C THR A 16 5.78 -4.69 5.13
N ALA A 17 5.94 -4.05 3.98
CA ALA A 17 6.37 -2.67 3.87
C ALA A 17 5.81 -2.04 2.59
N PHE A 18 5.65 -0.72 2.61
CA PHE A 18 5.25 0.10 1.45
C PHE A 18 6.44 0.86 0.90
N THR A 19 6.44 1.15 -0.40
CA THR A 19 7.34 2.16 -0.97
C THR A 19 6.84 3.56 -0.61
N PHE A 20 7.74 4.54 -0.57
CA PHE A 20 7.33 5.94 -0.36
C PHE A 20 6.42 6.44 -1.50
N ASP A 21 6.72 6.09 -2.74
CA ASP A 21 5.87 6.46 -3.89
C ASP A 21 4.42 5.95 -3.76
N ALA A 22 4.23 4.75 -3.20
CA ALA A 22 2.90 4.23 -2.93
C ALA A 22 2.17 5.03 -1.84
N LEU A 23 2.90 5.56 -0.85
CA LEU A 23 2.34 6.44 0.18
C LEU A 23 2.00 7.82 -0.37
N ASP A 24 2.81 8.36 -1.29
CA ASP A 24 2.52 9.64 -1.97
C ASP A 24 1.24 9.54 -2.81
N HIS A 25 1.07 8.43 -3.54
CA HIS A 25 -0.18 8.16 -4.27
C HIS A 25 -1.38 8.02 -3.33
N PHE A 26 -1.21 7.36 -2.18
CA PHE A 26 -2.26 7.27 -1.18
C PHE A 26 -2.63 8.67 -0.65
N LEU A 27 -1.64 9.51 -0.37
CA LEU A 27 -1.86 10.86 0.14
C LEU A 27 -2.69 11.71 -0.84
N ILE A 28 -2.35 11.67 -2.13
CA ILE A 28 -3.12 12.36 -3.17
C ILE A 28 -4.56 11.83 -3.24
N ASP A 29 -4.74 10.50 -3.31
CA ASP A 29 -6.06 9.86 -3.37
C ASP A 29 -6.91 10.16 -2.12
N ALA A 30 -6.28 10.27 -0.95
CA ALA A 30 -6.93 10.60 0.31
C ALA A 30 -7.35 12.08 0.37
N LEU A 31 -6.53 13.00 -0.15
CA LEU A 31 -6.81 14.44 -0.14
C LEU A 31 -7.88 14.81 -1.20
N GLU A 32 -7.69 14.36 -2.43
CA GLU A 32 -8.55 14.74 -3.56
C GLU A 32 -9.89 13.99 -3.56
N CYS A 33 -9.84 12.67 -3.34
CA CYS A 33 -11.01 11.80 -3.50
C CYS A 33 -11.57 11.29 -2.17
N LYS A 34 -10.98 11.68 -1.02
CA LYS A 34 -11.35 11.15 0.31
C LYS A 34 -11.26 9.62 0.38
N THR A 35 -10.31 9.06 -0.37
CA THR A 35 -10.12 7.62 -0.46
C THR A 35 -9.70 7.06 0.89
N SER A 36 -10.44 6.07 1.38
CA SER A 36 -10.04 5.36 2.60
C SER A 36 -8.78 4.51 2.36
N ALA A 37 -7.99 4.29 3.41
CA ALA A 37 -6.83 3.40 3.35
C ALA A 37 -7.21 1.99 2.82
N MET A 38 -8.38 1.49 3.20
CA MET A 38 -8.85 0.17 2.74
C MET A 38 -9.18 0.18 1.24
N SER A 39 -9.84 1.23 0.75
CA SER A 39 -10.14 1.38 -0.68
C SER A 39 -8.86 1.47 -1.52
N PHE A 40 -7.87 2.23 -1.05
CA PHE A 40 -6.56 2.32 -1.69
C PHE A 40 -5.82 0.98 -1.68
N TYR A 41 -5.88 0.25 -0.56
CA TYR A 41 -5.31 -1.09 -0.47
C TYR A 41 -5.99 -2.08 -1.45
N GLN A 42 -7.31 -2.04 -1.59
CA GLN A 42 -8.03 -2.86 -2.59
C GLN A 42 -7.63 -2.49 -4.03
N LYS A 43 -7.45 -1.19 -4.31
CA LYS A 43 -6.91 -0.70 -5.59
C LYS A 43 -5.52 -1.29 -5.85
N LEU A 44 -4.62 -1.27 -4.85
CA LEU A 44 -3.30 -1.90 -4.94
C LEU A 44 -3.39 -3.41 -5.20
N LYS A 45 -4.24 -4.16 -4.49
CA LYS A 45 -4.42 -5.60 -4.72
C LYS A 45 -4.79 -5.89 -6.18
N ARG A 46 -5.74 -5.11 -6.74
CA ARG A 46 -6.17 -5.25 -8.13
C ARG A 46 -5.08 -4.85 -9.14
N PHE A 47 -4.25 -3.86 -8.83
CA PHE A 47 -3.09 -3.54 -9.68
C PHE A 47 -2.02 -4.63 -9.67
N THR A 48 -1.75 -5.21 -8.50
CA THR A 48 -0.74 -6.27 -8.35
C THR A 48 -1.20 -7.58 -9.02
N ASN A 49 -2.46 -7.96 -8.83
CA ASN A 49 -3.05 -9.10 -9.51
C ASN A 49 -4.51 -8.81 -9.85
N HIS A 50 -4.75 -8.41 -11.10
CA HIS A 50 -6.09 -8.08 -11.56
C HIS A 50 -7.00 -9.31 -11.62
N ALA A 51 -6.48 -10.46 -12.07
CA ALA A 51 -7.29 -11.67 -12.24
C ALA A 51 -7.71 -12.29 -10.90
N PHE A 52 -6.82 -12.27 -9.91
CA PHE A 52 -7.04 -12.88 -8.59
C PHE A 52 -6.51 -11.96 -7.46
N PRO A 53 -7.17 -10.82 -7.20
CA PRO A 53 -6.72 -9.86 -6.20
C PRO A 53 -6.65 -10.47 -4.81
N GLU A 54 -7.52 -11.43 -4.49
CA GLU A 54 -7.54 -12.13 -3.19
C GLU A 54 -6.29 -13.01 -2.94
N ARG A 55 -5.50 -13.30 -3.97
CA ARG A 55 -4.24 -14.06 -3.82
C ARG A 55 -3.04 -13.17 -3.52
N VAL A 56 -3.21 -11.85 -3.49
CA VAL A 56 -2.12 -10.93 -3.12
C VAL A 56 -1.85 -11.07 -1.61
N PRO A 57 -0.59 -11.37 -1.20
CA PRO A 57 -0.25 -11.56 0.20
C PRO A 57 -0.42 -10.27 1.03
N VAL A 58 -0.82 -10.45 2.29
CA VAL A 58 -1.01 -9.42 3.33
C VAL A 58 0.11 -9.41 4.36
#